data_AF-A0A961I949-F1
#
_entry.id   AF-A0A961I949-F1
#
_cell.length_a   1.000
_cell.length_b   1.000
_cell.length_c   1.000
_cell.angle_alpha   90.00
_cell.angle_beta   90.00
_cell.angle_gamma   90.00
#
_symmetry.space_group_name_H-M   'P 1'
#
loop_
_entity.id
_entity.type
_entity.pdbx_description
1 polymer ?
#
loop_
_entity_poly.entity_id
_entity_poly.type
_entity_poly.pdbx_seq_one_letter_code
_entity_poly.pdbx_strand_id
1 'polypeptide(L)'
;SFVQALAEGGVAAGLTYEAARRMACDTIVGSIALLNASDEHPDVWRNRVTSPAGTTIAGLQVLEENGFHGAVMGAVQSAARRSRELGG
;
A
#
# COMPACT_ATOMS: atom_id res chain seq x y z
N SER A 1 11.50 0.32 -0.03
CA SER A 1 10.93 1.59 -0.48
C SER A 1 9.50 1.80 0.04
N PHE A 2 8.57 0.85 -0.11
CA PHE A 2 7.17 1.06 0.29
C PHE A 2 6.96 1.38 1.78
N VAL A 3 7.51 0.56 2.69
CA VAL A 3 7.50 0.82 4.14
C VAL A 3 8.15 2.16 4.49
N GLN A 4 9.24 2.50 3.80
CA GLN A 4 9.96 3.76 4.01
C GLN A 4 9.08 4.96 3.63
N ALA A 5 8.39 4.91 2.49
CA ALA A 5 7.48 5.97 2.06
C ALA A 5 6.32 6.17 3.04
N LEU A 6 5.77 5.07 3.59
CA LEU A 6 4.75 5.16 4.65
C LEU A 6 5.31 5.78 5.93
N ALA A 7 6.53 5.40 6.34
CA ALA A 7 7.18 5.97 7.51
C ALA A 7 7.47 7.47 7.33
N GLU A 8 7.96 7.88 6.16
CA GLU A 8 8.19 9.28 5.80
C GLU A 8 6.89 10.09 5.80
N GLY A 9 5.79 9.52 5.30
CA GLY A 9 4.46 10.11 5.43
C GLY A 9 4.04 10.31 6.89
N GLY A 10 4.31 9.32 7.74
CA GLY A 10 4.06 9.43 9.19
C GLY A 10 4.91 10.52 9.87
N VAL A 11 6.17 10.66 9.48
CA VAL A 11 7.05 11.75 9.97
C VAL A 11 6.54 13.10 9.51
N ALA A 12 6.13 13.24 8.24
CA ALA A 12 5.52 14.46 7.73
C ALA A 12 4.22 14.82 8.46
N ALA A 13 3.50 13.81 8.97
CA ALA A 13 2.32 13.97 9.81
C ALA A 13 2.63 14.20 11.31
N GLY A 14 3.91 14.30 11.70
CA GLY A 14 4.33 14.66 13.06
C GLY A 14 4.76 13.50 13.96
N LEU A 15 4.85 12.26 13.46
CA LEU A 15 5.35 11.13 14.23
C LEU A 15 6.88 11.13 14.30
N THR A 16 7.43 10.50 15.33
CA THR A 16 8.85 10.13 15.29
C THR A 16 9.07 9.06 14.22
N TYR A 17 10.26 9.05 13.60
CA TYR A 17 10.58 8.05 12.58
C TYR A 17 10.45 6.62 13.10
N GLU A 18 10.85 6.37 14.35
CA GLU A 18 10.72 5.05 14.97
C GLU A 18 9.27 4.60 15.08
N ALA A 19 8.38 5.48 15.56
CA ALA A 19 6.96 5.19 15.66
C ALA A 19 6.33 5.01 14.28
N ALA A 20 6.61 5.91 13.34
CA ALA A 20 6.08 5.85 11.98
C ALA A 20 6.49 4.57 11.26
N ARG A 21 7.78 4.18 11.36
CA ARG A 21 8.29 2.93 10.76
C ARG A 21 7.62 1.71 11.37
N ARG A 22 7.47 1.67 12.70
CA ARG A 22 6.81 0.56 13.39
C ARG A 22 5.35 0.44 12.95
N MET A 23 4.60 1.55 12.99
CA MET A 23 3.20 1.58 12.56
C MET A 23 3.04 1.18 11.09
N ALA A 24 3.93 1.62 10.20
CA ALA A 24 3.91 1.22 8.80
C ALA A 24 4.08 -0.30 8.61
N CYS A 25 5.03 -0.91 9.33
CA CYS A 25 5.22 -2.37 9.31
C CYS A 25 3.98 -3.09 9.85
N ASP A 26 3.50 -2.69 11.03
CA ASP A 26 2.35 -3.35 11.68
C ASP A 26 1.08 -3.23 10.83
N THR A 27 0.88 -2.09 10.17
CA THR A 27 -0.24 -1.86 9.23
C THR A 27 -0.18 -2.83 8.05
N ILE A 28 0.98 -3.03 7.45
CA ILE A 28 1.15 -3.98 6.33
C ILE A 28 0.92 -5.41 6.80
N VAL A 29 1.50 -5.81 7.93
CA VAL A 29 1.32 -7.16 8.49
C VAL A 29 -0.14 -7.45 8.79
N GLY A 30 -0.83 -6.52 9.45
CA GLY A 30 -2.26 -6.63 9.73
C GLY A 30 -3.12 -6.73 8.46
N SER A 31 -2.78 -5.94 7.43
CA SER A 31 -3.48 -5.96 6.15
C SER A 31 -3.34 -7.32 5.45
N ILE A 32 -2.12 -7.88 5.42
CA ILE A 32 -1.86 -9.21 4.85
C ILE A 32 -2.59 -10.29 5.64
N ALA A 33 -2.57 -10.22 6.97
CA ALA A 33 -3.27 -11.19 7.82
C ALA A 33 -4.78 -11.18 7.55
N LEU A 34 -5.40 -10.00 7.37
CA LEU A 34 -6.82 -9.86 7.03
C LEU A 34 -7.14 -10.48 5.66
N LEU A 35 -6.31 -10.19 4.65
CA LEU A 35 -6.51 -10.71 3.29
C LEU A 35 -6.30 -12.22 3.20
N ASN A 36 -5.36 -12.78 3.98
CA ASN A 36 -5.15 -14.23 4.01
C ASN A 36 -6.23 -15.00 4.80
N ALA A 37 -6.98 -14.30 5.67
CA ALA A 37 -8.03 -14.92 6.46
C ALA A 37 -9.38 -15.06 5.73
N SER A 38 -9.49 -14.55 4.49
CA SER A 38 -10.73 -14.53 3.71
C SER A 38 -10.44 -14.69 2.22
N ASP A 39 -11.27 -15.47 1.52
CA ASP A 39 -11.23 -15.57 0.04
C ASP A 39 -12.01 -14.44 -0.65
N GLU A 40 -12.51 -13.46 0.11
CA GLU A 40 -13.20 -12.30 -0.44
C GLU A 40 -12.27 -11.43 -1.29
N HIS A 41 -12.83 -10.82 -2.34
CA HIS A 41 -12.09 -9.90 -3.20
C HIS A 41 -11.50 -8.73 -2.36
N PRO A 42 -10.23 -8.32 -2.59
CA PRO A 42 -9.59 -7.26 -1.80
C PRO A 42 -10.37 -5.94 -1.73
N ASP A 43 -11.13 -5.60 -2.77
CA ASP A 43 -11.98 -4.40 -2.77
C ASP A 43 -13.07 -4.42 -1.69
N VAL A 44 -13.53 -5.61 -1.27
CA VAL A 44 -14.48 -5.73 -0.15
C VAL A 44 -13.82 -5.20 1.13
N TRP A 45 -12.59 -5.62 1.39
CA TRP A 45 -11.82 -5.14 2.54
C TRP A 45 -11.46 -3.66 2.43
N ARG A 46 -11.08 -3.18 1.24
CA ARG A 46 -10.87 -1.75 0.98
C ARG A 46 -12.11 -0.94 1.33
N ASN A 47 -13.29 -1.38 0.90
CA ASN A 47 -14.55 -0.70 1.20
C ASN A 47 -14.89 -0.75 2.70
N ARG A 48 -14.61 -1.86 3.39
CA ARG A 48 -14.84 -2.00 4.85
C ARG A 48 -14.04 -0.99 5.68
N VAL A 49 -12.85 -0.58 5.24
CA VAL A 49 -12.01 0.40 5.93
C VAL A 49 -12.18 1.83 5.42
N THR A 50 -13.11 2.05 4.48
CA THR A 50 -13.33 3.34 3.82
C THR A 50 -14.69 3.90 4.21
N SER A 51 -14.71 4.70 5.27
CA SER A 51 -15.91 5.40 5.71
C SER A 51 -16.23 6.62 4.82
N PRO A 52 -17.53 6.96 4.62
CA PRO A 52 -17.92 8.18 3.92
C PRO A 52 -17.28 9.42 4.56
N ALA A 53 -16.64 10.26 3.73
CA ALA A 53 -15.91 11.47 4.16
C ALA A 53 -14.80 11.21 5.21
N GLY A 54 -14.31 9.98 5.33
CA GLY A 54 -13.27 9.59 6.28
C GLY A 54 -11.85 9.92 5.82
N THR A 55 -10.88 9.68 6.72
CA THR A 55 -9.45 9.87 6.42
C THR A 55 -8.93 8.89 5.37
N THR A 56 -9.45 7.65 5.36
CA THR A 56 -9.05 6.61 4.39
C THR A 56 -9.38 7.03 2.96
N ILE A 57 -10.59 7.55 2.70
CA ILE A 57 -10.98 7.96 1.34
C ILE A 57 -10.16 9.17 0.86
N ALA A 58 -9.82 10.10 1.75
CA ALA A 58 -8.94 11.21 1.41
C ALA A 58 -7.53 10.74 1.02
N GLY A 59 -6.97 9.76 1.74
CA GLY A 59 -5.70 9.14 1.37
C GLY A 59 -5.76 8.36 0.06
N LEU A 60 -6.82 7.57 -0.15
CA LEU A 60 -7.04 6.82 -1.39
C LEU A 60 -7.16 7.74 -2.61
N GLN A 61 -7.84 8.88 -2.48
CA GLN A 61 -7.97 9.85 -3.57
C GLN A 61 -6.58 10.33 -4.05
N VAL A 62 -5.69 10.69 -3.13
CA VAL A 62 -4.31 11.11 -3.48
C VAL A 62 -3.54 9.97 -4.16
N LEU A 63 -3.70 8.72 -3.71
CA LEU A 63 -3.06 7.57 -4.36
C LEU A 63 -3.55 7.37 -5.80
N GLU A 64 -4.86 7.53 -6.04
CA GLU A 64 -5.43 7.44 -7.40
C GLU A 64 -4.98 8.60 -8.30
N GLU A 65 -4.97 9.84 -7.80
CA GLU A 65 -4.49 11.02 -8.53
C GLU A 65 -3.03 10.86 -8.98
N ASN A 66 -2.22 10.12 -8.20
CA ASN A 66 -0.82 9.83 -8.52
C ASN A 66 -0.64 8.50 -9.30
N GLY A 67 -1.73 7.85 -9.73
CA GLY A 67 -1.67 6.66 -10.58
C GLY A 67 -1.09 5.42 -9.88
N PHE A 68 -1.32 5.27 -8.57
CA PHE A 68 -0.73 4.21 -7.74
C PHE A 68 -0.89 2.81 -8.34
N HIS A 69 -2.11 2.42 -8.75
CA HIS A 69 -2.38 1.10 -9.35
C HIS A 69 -1.52 0.87 -10.60
N GLY A 70 -1.48 1.85 -11.50
CA GLY A 70 -0.68 1.78 -12.73
C GLY A 70 0.82 1.65 -12.44
N ALA A 71 1.33 2.40 -11.47
CA ALA A 71 2.74 2.34 -11.07
C ALA A 71 3.13 0.96 -10.52
N VAL A 72 2.30 0.38 -9.63
CA VAL A 72 2.55 -0.94 -9.04
C VAL A 72 2.47 -2.04 -10.10
N MET A 73 1.43 -2.03 -10.94
CA MET A 73 1.28 -2.99 -12.03
C MET A 73 2.45 -2.91 -13.02
N GLY A 74 2.83 -1.70 -13.42
CA GLY A 74 3.94 -1.47 -14.34
C GLY A 74 5.29 -1.93 -13.79
N ALA A 75 5.53 -1.78 -12.49
CA ALA A 75 6.73 -2.28 -11.82
C ALA A 75 6.83 -3.80 -11.90
N VAL A 76 5.74 -4.52 -11.60
CA VAL A 76 5.68 -5.99 -11.67
C VAL A 76 5.88 -6.49 -13.10
N GLN A 77 5.18 -5.88 -14.07
CA GLN A 77 5.30 -6.26 -15.49
C GLN A 77 6.71 -6.04 -16.02
N SER A 78 7.35 -4.93 -15.65
CA SER A 78 8.72 -4.60 -16.05
C SER A 78 9.73 -5.59 -15.45
N ALA A 79 9.57 -5.94 -14.16
CA ALA A 79 10.39 -6.95 -13.51
C ALA A 79 10.23 -8.33 -14.17
N ALA A 80 8.99 -8.73 -14.49
CA ALA A 80 8.71 -10.00 -15.17
C ALA A 80 9.32 -10.05 -16.58
N ARG A 81 9.26 -8.94 -17.33
CA ARG A 81 9.91 -8.83 -18.65
C ARG A 81 11.42 -8.99 -18.51
N ARG A 82 12.05 -8.27 -17.58
CA ARG A 82 13.50 -8.37 -17.34
C ARG A 82 13.93 -9.78 -16.92
N SER A 83 13.13 -10.45 -16.10
CA SER A 83 13.42 -11.83 -15.70
C SER A 83 13.45 -12.79 -16.90
N ARG A 84 12.55 -12.63 -17.88
CA ARG A 84 12.57 -13.43 -19.11
C ARG A 84 13.78 -13.15 -20.00
N GLU A 85 14.24 -11.89 -20.06
CA GLU A 85 15.45 -11.52 -20.80
C GLU A 85 16.73 -12.12 -20.19
N LEU A 86 16.75 -12.34 -18.87
CA LEU A 86 17.89 -12.88 -18.14
C LEU A 86 17.92 -14.41 -18.07
N GLY A 87 16.75 -15.06 -18.15
CA GLY A 87 16.60 -16.51 -18.06
C GLY A 87 16.57 -17.24 -19.40
N GLY A 88 16.72 -16.50 -20.51
CA GLY A 88 16.94 -17.03 -21.85
C GLY A 88 18.41 -17.17 -22.20
#